data_AF-A0A7W1H1S9-F1
#
_entry.id   AF-A0A7W1H1S9-F1
#
_cell.length_a   1.000
_cell.length_b   1.000
_cell.length_c   1.000
_cell.angle_alpha   90.00
_cell.angle_beta   90.00
_cell.angle_gamma   90.00
#
_symmetry.space_group_name_H-M   'P 1'
#
loop_
_entity.id
_entity.type
_entity.pdbx_description
1 polymer ?
#
loop_
_entity_poly.entity_id
_entity_poly.type
_entity_poly.pdbx_seq_one_letter_code
_entity_poly.pdbx_strand_id
1 'polypeptide(L)'
;MPDSDLRARFASLSSRLDKAPVLPGNERDAIRTDIIALYKSVDSEMSQLGELKEAVKRLAEQWKQTQSAPSGPPSLAPRFTGVQPVLRSDHLNASSFVEKGWSLIALGDHDGAERALHKGLELAPDDPQAESLLGWALMLQEKYDDALLSFQRVLMRQPG
;
A
#
# COMPACT_ATOMS: atom_id res chain seq x y z
N MET A 1 19.96 -6.89 -9.85
CA MET A 1 18.62 -6.43 -9.44
C MET A 1 17.66 -6.76 -10.57
N PRO A 2 16.63 -7.59 -10.34
CA PRO A 2 15.73 -8.03 -11.42
C PRO A 2 14.97 -6.86 -12.09
N ASP A 3 14.56 -5.86 -11.30
CA ASP A 3 13.92 -4.62 -11.78
C ASP A 3 14.76 -3.84 -12.82
N SER A 4 16.10 -3.86 -12.69
CA SER A 4 16.97 -3.15 -13.65
C SER A 4 17.03 -3.80 -15.03
N ASP A 5 16.83 -5.12 -15.12
CA ASP A 5 16.86 -5.85 -16.39
C ASP A 5 15.54 -5.64 -17.18
N LEU A 6 14.40 -5.64 -16.48
CA LEU A 6 13.09 -5.36 -17.09
C LEU A 6 13.02 -3.95 -17.67
N ARG A 7 13.49 -2.95 -16.93
CA ARG A 7 13.56 -1.56 -17.40
C ARG A 7 14.46 -1.40 -18.62
N ALA A 8 15.61 -2.08 -18.64
CA ALA A 8 16.52 -2.06 -19.79
C ALA A 8 15.88 -2.69 -21.03
N ARG A 9 15.17 -3.82 -20.88
CA ARG A 9 14.43 -4.47 -21.97
C ARG A 9 13.30 -3.59 -22.51
N PHE A 10 12.54 -2.94 -21.63
CA PHE A 10 11.51 -1.98 -22.02
C PHE A 10 12.10 -0.81 -22.83
N ALA A 11 13.18 -0.20 -22.34
CA ALA A 11 13.84 0.92 -23.03
C ALA A 11 14.35 0.52 -24.43
N SER A 12 14.90 -0.69 -24.56
CA SER A 12 15.34 -1.25 -25.84
C SER A 12 14.17 -1.45 -26.81
N LEU A 13 13.06 -2.00 -26.34
CA LEU A 13 11.82 -2.19 -27.14
C LEU A 13 11.21 -0.86 -27.59
N SER A 14 11.10 0.11 -26.67
CA SER A 14 10.60 1.45 -26.98
C SER A 14 11.48 2.14 -28.03
N SER A 15 12.81 2.09 -27.87
CA SER A 15 13.73 2.71 -28.83
C SER A 15 13.63 2.08 -30.23
N ARG A 16 13.38 0.77 -30.31
CA ARG A 16 13.19 0.07 -31.59
C ARG A 16 11.89 0.49 -32.27
N LEU A 17 10.81 0.62 -31.51
CA LEU A 17 9.51 1.09 -32.01
C LEU A 17 9.58 2.55 -32.50
N ASP A 18 10.28 3.43 -31.79
CA ASP A 18 10.43 4.84 -32.16
C ASP A 18 11.26 5.03 -33.44
N LYS A 19 12.26 4.17 -33.68
CA LYS A 19 13.16 4.27 -34.85
C LYS A 19 12.58 3.66 -36.13
N ALA A 20 11.51 2.87 -36.05
CA ALA A 20 11.00 2.09 -37.17
C ALA A 20 9.48 2.26 -37.35
N PRO A 21 9.02 3.37 -37.95
CA PRO A 21 7.59 3.61 -38.19
C PRO A 21 6.96 2.63 -39.20
N VAL A 22 7.76 1.97 -40.05
CA VAL A 22 7.33 0.90 -40.96
C VAL A 22 8.23 -0.33 -40.78
N LEU A 23 7.80 -1.22 -39.88
CA LEU A 23 8.49 -2.48 -39.62
C LEU A 23 8.06 -3.58 -40.62
N PRO A 24 9.00 -4.35 -41.20
CA PRO A 24 8.69 -5.56 -41.97
C PRO A 24 8.00 -6.61 -41.08
N GLY A 25 7.21 -7.51 -41.69
CA GLY A 25 6.32 -8.42 -40.96
C GLY A 25 7.03 -9.31 -39.93
N ASN A 26 8.23 -9.78 -40.25
CA ASN A 26 9.07 -10.57 -39.35
C ASN A 26 9.52 -9.80 -38.09
N GLU A 27 9.85 -8.51 -38.20
CA GLU A 27 10.21 -7.68 -37.04
C GLU A 27 9.00 -7.34 -36.17
N ARG A 28 7.80 -7.19 -36.78
CA ARG A 28 6.55 -7.02 -36.02
C ARG A 28 6.23 -8.23 -35.16
N ASP A 29 6.36 -9.43 -35.70
CA ASP A 29 6.14 -10.67 -34.95
C ASP A 29 7.19 -10.87 -33.84
N ALA A 30 8.45 -10.50 -34.10
CA ALA A 30 9.49 -10.51 -33.08
C ALA A 30 9.18 -9.51 -31.94
N ILE A 31 8.83 -8.27 -32.26
CA ILE A 31 8.47 -7.25 -31.25
C ILE A 31 7.23 -7.69 -30.46
N ARG A 32 6.21 -8.25 -31.12
CA ARG A 32 5.02 -8.78 -30.44
C ARG A 32 5.38 -9.86 -29.44
N THR A 33 6.25 -10.79 -29.84
CA THR A 33 6.73 -11.87 -28.98
C THR A 33 7.53 -11.33 -27.79
N ASP A 34 8.41 -10.36 -28.03
CA ASP A 34 9.21 -9.69 -27.00
C ASP A 34 8.33 -8.94 -25.99
N ILE A 35 7.26 -8.25 -26.44
CA ILE A 35 6.29 -7.56 -25.57
C ILE A 35 5.55 -8.56 -24.69
N ILE A 36 5.07 -9.68 -25.26
CA ILE A 36 4.37 -10.72 -24.49
C ILE A 36 5.30 -11.35 -23.45
N ALA A 37 6.56 -11.62 -23.83
CA ALA A 37 7.55 -12.17 -22.91
C ALA A 37 7.89 -11.19 -21.78
N LEU A 38 8.03 -9.89 -22.10
CA LEU A 38 8.26 -8.85 -21.10
C LEU A 38 7.09 -8.74 -20.13
N TYR A 39 5.85 -8.70 -20.63
CA TYR A 39 4.65 -8.67 -19.79
C TYR A 39 4.58 -9.86 -18.83
N LYS A 40 4.79 -11.08 -19.32
CA LYS A 40 4.82 -12.29 -18.48
C LYS A 40 5.91 -12.24 -17.41
N SER A 41 7.06 -11.64 -17.74
CA SER A 41 8.17 -11.51 -16.79
C SER A 41 7.82 -10.53 -15.67
N VAL A 42 7.21 -9.38 -16.01
CA VAL A 42 6.72 -8.39 -15.04
C VAL A 42 5.64 -9.00 -14.14
N ASP A 43 4.66 -9.70 -14.72
CA ASP A 43 3.57 -10.34 -13.98
C ASP A 43 4.06 -11.42 -13.00
N SER A 44 5.06 -12.20 -13.42
CA SER A 44 5.73 -13.17 -12.56
C SER A 44 6.47 -12.51 -11.39
N GLU A 45 7.21 -11.43 -11.63
CA GLU A 45 7.89 -10.69 -10.56
C GLU A 45 6.89 -10.04 -9.59
N MET A 46 5.80 -9.47 -10.09
CA MET A 46 4.71 -8.95 -9.25
C MET A 46 4.10 -10.04 -8.37
N SER A 47 3.86 -11.23 -8.92
CA SER A 47 3.36 -12.38 -8.17
C SER A 47 4.33 -12.82 -7.07
N GLN A 48 5.62 -12.93 -7.38
CA GLN A 48 6.66 -13.29 -6.40
C GLN A 48 6.78 -12.26 -5.27
N LEU A 49 6.72 -10.96 -5.60
CA LEU A 49 6.71 -9.90 -4.61
C LEU A 49 5.45 -9.94 -3.74
N GLY A 50 4.30 -10.28 -4.33
CA GLY A 50 3.06 -10.54 -3.60
C GLY A 50 3.18 -11.69 -2.60
N GLU A 51 3.72 -12.84 -3.02
CA GLU A 51 3.96 -13.99 -2.15
C GLU A 51 4.93 -13.66 -1.01
N LEU A 52 6.02 -12.95 -1.32
CA LEU A 52 6.99 -12.50 -0.33
C LEU A 52 6.35 -11.58 0.70
N LYS A 53 5.52 -10.63 0.25
CA LYS A 53 4.78 -9.73 1.13
C LYS A 53 3.85 -10.50 2.07
N GLU A 54 3.12 -11.50 1.58
CA GLU A 54 2.28 -12.35 2.43
C GLU A 54 3.12 -13.20 3.40
N ALA A 55 4.30 -13.67 2.99
CA ALA A 55 5.23 -14.34 3.88
C ALA A 55 5.72 -13.41 5.01
N VAL A 56 6.04 -12.16 4.71
CA VAL A 56 6.42 -11.14 5.71
C VAL A 56 5.27 -10.84 6.68
N LYS A 57 4.04 -10.72 6.18
CA LYS A 57 2.85 -10.55 7.04
C LYS A 57 2.67 -11.73 8.01
N ARG A 58 2.81 -12.97 7.51
CA ARG A 58 2.75 -14.17 8.36
C ARG A 58 3.84 -14.18 9.41
N LEU A 59 5.06 -13.78 9.05
CA LEU A 59 6.18 -13.67 9.98
C LEU A 59 5.88 -12.66 11.11
N ALA A 60 5.33 -11.50 10.76
CA ALA A 60 4.93 -10.50 11.75
C ALA A 60 3.84 -11.01 12.70
N GLU A 61 2.85 -11.73 12.17
CA GLU A 61 1.79 -12.33 12.98
C GLU A 61 2.31 -13.44 13.90
N GLN A 62 3.22 -14.29 13.42
CA GLN A 62 3.88 -15.30 14.23
C GLN A 62 4.69 -14.66 15.36
N TRP A 63 5.44 -13.60 15.09
CA TRP A 63 6.19 -12.86 16.11
C TRP A 63 5.25 -12.31 17.20
N LYS A 64 4.11 -11.75 16.81
CA LYS A 64 3.08 -11.26 17.75
C LYS A 64 2.50 -12.39 18.62
N GLN A 65 2.23 -13.56 18.04
CA GLN A 65 1.74 -14.73 18.78
C GLN A 65 2.79 -15.28 19.75
N THR A 66 4.06 -15.26 19.35
CA THR A 66 5.18 -15.70 20.18
C THR A 66 5.37 -14.77 21.39
N GLN A 67 5.13 -13.46 21.22
CA GLN A 67 5.11 -12.50 22.32
C GLN A 67 3.84 -12.52 23.17
N SER A 68 2.76 -13.12 22.66
CA SER A 68 1.46 -13.25 23.37
C SER A 68 1.33 -14.55 24.18
N ALA A 69 2.34 -15.44 24.14
CA ALA A 69 2.38 -16.61 25.01
C ALA A 69 2.69 -16.19 26.46
N PRO A 70 1.90 -16.61 27.47
CA PRO A 70 2.06 -16.17 28.85
C PRO A 70 3.32 -16.80 29.46
N SER A 71 4.43 -16.07 29.41
CA SER A 71 5.66 -16.43 30.11
C SER A 71 5.67 -15.71 31.46
N GLY A 72 4.92 -16.21 32.44
CA GLY A 72 5.01 -15.75 33.83
C GLY A 72 3.79 -16.10 34.70
N PRO A 73 3.97 -16.31 36.03
CA PRO A 73 2.89 -16.68 36.95
C PRO A 73 1.81 -15.58 37.04
N PRO A 74 0.59 -15.90 37.51
CA PRO A 74 -0.56 -15.00 37.44
C PRO A 74 -0.31 -13.77 38.30
N SER A 75 0.09 -12.67 37.67
CA SER A 75 0.13 -11.39 38.33
C SER A 75 -1.31 -10.90 38.45
N LEU A 76 -1.81 -10.89 39.68
CA LEU A 76 -3.01 -10.17 40.11
C LEU A 76 -2.80 -8.67 39.84
N ALA A 77 -2.95 -8.24 38.59
CA ALA A 77 -3.06 -6.82 38.29
C ALA A 77 -4.51 -6.39 38.62
N PRO A 78 -4.72 -5.41 39.50
CA PRO A 78 -6.05 -4.95 39.83
C PRO A 78 -6.72 -4.41 38.56
N ARG A 79 -7.99 -4.77 38.34
CA ARG A 79 -8.84 -4.14 37.31
C ARG A 79 -8.85 -2.64 37.58
N PHE A 80 -8.14 -1.88 36.74
CA PHE A 80 -8.24 -0.42 36.75
C PHE A 80 -9.60 -0.01 36.20
N THR A 81 -10.60 0.07 37.08
CA THR A 81 -11.78 0.91 36.91
C THR A 81 -11.36 2.35 37.19
N GLY A 82 -10.71 2.97 36.22
CA GLY A 82 -10.35 4.38 36.26
C GLY A 82 -10.69 4.98 34.91
N VAL A 83 -11.70 5.84 34.89
CA VAL A 83 -12.03 6.70 33.76
C VAL A 83 -10.74 7.39 33.32
N GLN A 84 -10.17 6.97 32.19
CA GLN A 84 -8.97 7.59 31.64
C GLN A 84 -9.38 8.80 30.79
N PRO A 85 -8.64 9.91 30.85
CA PRO A 85 -8.94 11.08 30.02
C PRO A 85 -8.72 10.73 28.54
N VAL A 86 -9.76 10.91 27.74
CA VAL A 86 -9.95 10.41 26.36
C VAL A 86 -9.10 11.15 25.31
N LEU A 87 -7.86 11.58 25.57
CA LEU A 87 -7.21 12.52 24.63
C LEU A 87 -5.72 12.37 24.38
N ARG A 88 -5.08 11.25 24.73
CA ARG A 88 -3.64 11.09 24.41
C ARG A 88 -3.20 9.70 23.96
N SER A 89 -4.01 8.68 24.21
CA SER A 89 -3.72 7.30 23.77
C SER A 89 -4.22 7.03 22.34
N ASP A 90 -5.30 7.69 21.93
CA ASP A 90 -5.93 7.46 20.62
C ASP A 90 -5.08 8.00 19.46
N HIS A 91 -4.39 9.12 19.67
CA HIS A 91 -3.51 9.73 18.68
C HIS A 91 -2.31 8.85 18.32
N LEU A 92 -1.74 8.11 19.29
CA LEU A 92 -0.58 7.24 19.03
C LEU A 92 -0.97 5.98 18.24
N ASN A 93 -2.19 5.49 18.45
CA ASN A 93 -2.72 4.37 17.67
C ASN A 93 -3.12 4.83 16.26
N ALA A 94 -3.78 5.99 16.14
CA ALA A 94 -4.17 6.57 14.86
C ALA A 94 -2.96 6.83 13.95
N SER A 95 -1.87 7.40 14.49
CA SER A 95 -0.64 7.65 13.72
C SER A 95 -0.01 6.35 13.19
N SER A 96 -0.11 5.24 13.92
CA SER A 96 0.37 3.94 13.45
C SER A 96 -0.44 3.42 12.25
N PHE A 97 -1.75 3.69 12.21
CA PHE A 97 -2.60 3.35 11.06
C PHE A 97 -2.32 4.23 9.83
N VAL A 98 -1.94 5.49 10.04
CA VAL A 98 -1.49 6.42 9.00
C VAL A 98 -0.20 5.94 8.33
N GLU A 99 0.82 5.61 9.13
CA GLU A 99 2.09 5.07 8.61
C GLU A 99 1.89 3.75 7.87
N LYS A 100 1.00 2.90 8.39
CA LYS A 100 0.61 1.64 7.75
C LYS A 100 -0.11 1.89 6.41
N GLY A 101 -1.05 2.82 6.37
CA GLY A 101 -1.76 3.22 5.15
C GLY A 101 -0.81 3.73 4.08
N TRP A 102 0.10 4.63 4.46
CA TRP A 102 1.12 5.15 3.55
C TRP A 102 2.06 4.06 3.02
N SER A 103 2.50 3.15 3.91
CA SER A 103 3.31 1.99 3.50
C SER A 103 2.55 1.10 2.52
N LEU A 104 1.26 0.88 2.73
CA LEU A 104 0.44 0.04 1.85
C LEU A 104 0.19 0.70 0.48
N ILE A 105 0.05 2.03 0.43
CA ILE A 105 0.02 2.80 -0.83
C ILE A 105 1.34 2.63 -1.58
N ALA A 106 2.48 2.81 -0.90
CA ALA A 106 3.80 2.63 -1.51
C ALA A 106 4.03 1.19 -2.00
N LEU A 107 3.36 0.22 -1.38
CA LEU A 107 3.38 -1.20 -1.76
C LEU A 107 2.31 -1.57 -2.81
N GLY A 108 1.55 -0.61 -3.34
CA GLY A 108 0.51 -0.82 -4.35
C GLY A 108 -0.74 -1.57 -3.85
N ASP A 109 -0.88 -1.74 -2.53
CA ASP A 109 -2.03 -2.39 -1.90
C ASP A 109 -3.01 -1.33 -1.41
N HIS A 110 -3.69 -0.75 -2.39
CA HIS A 110 -4.58 0.36 -2.17
C HIS A 110 -5.80 -0.06 -1.32
N ASP A 111 -6.35 -1.26 -1.51
CA ASP A 111 -7.43 -1.82 -0.65
C ASP A 111 -6.98 -2.03 0.80
N GLY A 112 -5.76 -2.50 1.00
CA GLY A 112 -5.16 -2.59 2.33
C GLY A 112 -4.98 -1.21 2.96
N ALA A 113 -4.52 -0.23 2.18
CA ALA A 113 -4.34 1.14 2.62
C ALA A 113 -5.67 1.77 3.04
N GLU A 114 -6.71 1.66 2.21
CA GLU A 114 -8.06 2.15 2.48
C GLU A 114 -8.58 1.63 3.84
N ARG A 115 -8.50 0.31 4.07
CA ARG A 115 -8.92 -0.29 5.36
C ARG A 115 -8.08 0.18 6.54
N ALA A 116 -6.77 0.35 6.36
CA ALA A 116 -5.89 0.81 7.43
C ALA A 116 -6.20 2.26 7.79
N LEU A 117 -6.43 3.11 6.79
CA LEU A 117 -6.72 4.53 6.96
C LEU A 117 -8.12 4.76 7.54
N HIS A 118 -9.12 3.95 7.15
CA HIS A 118 -10.43 3.97 7.81
C HIS A 118 -10.34 3.65 9.30
N LYS A 119 -9.53 2.67 9.70
CA LYS A 119 -9.28 2.39 11.13
C LYS A 119 -8.53 3.53 11.83
N GLY A 120 -7.61 4.19 11.14
CA GLY A 120 -6.97 5.40 11.64
C GLY A 120 -8.00 6.51 11.91
N LEU A 121 -8.93 6.71 10.97
CA LEU A 121 -10.01 7.69 11.09
C LEU A 121 -11.09 7.29 12.09
N GLU A 122 -11.32 6.01 12.35
CA GLU A 122 -12.20 5.57 13.45
C GLU A 122 -11.63 5.99 14.82
N LEU A 123 -10.30 6.00 14.96
CA LEU A 123 -9.60 6.38 16.19
C LEU A 123 -9.34 7.89 16.29
N ALA A 124 -9.06 8.54 15.17
CA ALA A 124 -8.90 9.99 15.05
C ALA A 124 -9.70 10.50 13.83
N PRO A 125 -11.01 10.78 14.01
CA PRO A 125 -11.91 11.21 12.93
C PRO A 125 -11.52 12.52 12.26
N ASP A 126 -10.68 13.31 12.94
CA ASP A 126 -10.23 14.64 12.53
C ASP A 126 -8.75 14.64 12.12
N ASP A 127 -8.16 13.48 11.80
CA ASP A 127 -6.78 13.43 11.29
C ASP A 127 -6.73 13.77 9.78
N PRO A 128 -6.23 14.96 9.41
CA PRO A 128 -6.17 15.39 8.01
C PRO A 128 -5.16 14.58 7.19
N GLN A 129 -4.14 14.00 7.83
CA GLN A 129 -3.14 13.17 7.15
C GLN A 129 -3.75 11.82 6.77
N ALA A 130 -4.54 11.23 7.67
CA ALA A 130 -5.27 10.00 7.39
C ALA A 130 -6.31 10.18 6.26
N GLU A 131 -7.09 11.27 6.28
CA GLU A 131 -8.04 11.57 5.19
C GLU A 131 -7.34 11.84 3.85
N SER A 132 -6.21 12.55 3.86
CA SER A 132 -5.45 12.84 2.62
C SER A 132 -4.90 11.56 1.99
N LEU A 133 -4.33 10.67 2.81
CA LEU A 133 -3.83 9.38 2.34
C LEU A 133 -4.98 8.47 1.87
N LEU A 134 -6.16 8.57 2.49
CA LEU A 134 -7.33 7.81 2.06
C LEU A 134 -7.77 8.28 0.67
N GLY A 135 -7.80 9.59 0.44
CA GLY A 135 -8.05 10.15 -0.90
C GLY A 135 -7.04 9.66 -1.94
N TRP A 136 -5.76 9.58 -1.61
CA TRP A 136 -4.74 9.01 -2.51
C TRP A 136 -4.93 7.52 -2.76
N ALA A 137 -5.24 6.73 -1.74
CA ALA A 137 -5.52 5.31 -1.90
C ALA A 137 -6.72 5.09 -2.84
N LEU A 138 -7.79 5.88 -2.67
CA LEU A 138 -8.99 5.83 -3.52
C LEU A 138 -8.71 6.29 -4.96
N MET A 139 -7.89 7.32 -5.16
CA MET A 139 -7.46 7.74 -6.50
C MET A 139 -6.70 6.62 -7.23
N LEU A 140 -5.80 5.92 -6.53
CA LEU A 140 -5.02 4.83 -7.11
C LEU A 140 -5.86 3.57 -7.37
N GLN A 141 -7.05 3.48 -6.78
CA GLN A 141 -8.09 2.49 -7.11
C GLN A 141 -9.06 2.97 -8.19
N GLU A 142 -8.86 4.14 -8.78
CA GLU A 142 -9.76 4.77 -9.74
C GLU A 142 -11.15 5.14 -9.16
N LYS A 143 -11.30 5.18 -7.83
CA LYS A 143 -12.51 5.64 -7.13
C LYS A 143 -12.49 7.16 -6.97
N TYR A 144 -12.59 7.87 -8.09
CA TYR A 144 -12.38 9.32 -8.14
C TYR A 144 -13.43 10.13 -7.35
N ASP A 145 -14.69 9.69 -7.32
CA ASP A 145 -15.77 10.39 -6.61
C ASP A 145 -15.55 10.37 -5.08
N ASP A 146 -15.16 9.21 -4.53
CA ASP A 146 -14.88 9.05 -3.11
C ASP A 146 -13.57 9.77 -2.69
N ALA A 147 -12.57 9.78 -3.58
CA ALA A 147 -11.34 10.52 -3.37
C ALA A 147 -11.60 12.03 -3.29
N LEU A 148 -12.44 12.57 -4.18
CA LEU A 148 -12.80 13.98 -4.20
C LEU A 148 -13.51 14.39 -2.90
N LEU A 149 -14.44 13.58 -2.40
CA LEU A 149 -15.11 13.79 -1.12
C LEU A 149 -14.10 13.83 0.04
N SER A 150 -13.11 12.93 0.03
CA SER A 150 -12.07 12.88 1.05
C SER A 150 -11.20 14.15 1.04
N PHE A 151 -10.77 14.63 -0.13
CA PHE A 151 -10.01 15.89 -0.22
C PHE A 151 -10.84 17.12 0.15
N GLN A 152 -12.13 17.15 -0.19
CA GLN A 152 -13.02 18.23 0.22
C GLN A 152 -13.14 18.33 1.74
N ARG A 153 -13.19 17.20 2.47
CA ARG A 153 -13.21 17.20 3.94
C ARG A 153 -11.92 17.77 4.53
N VAL A 154 -10.76 17.40 3.97
CA VAL A 154 -9.46 17.96 4.38
C VAL A 154 -9.42 19.48 4.16
N LEU A 155 -9.84 19.95 2.98
CA LEU A 155 -9.87 21.36 2.62
C LEU A 155 -10.84 22.18 3.49
N MET A 156 -11.98 21.62 3.88
CA MET A 156 -12.91 22.27 4.81
C MET A 156 -12.35 22.38 6.23
N ARG A 157 -11.45 21.47 6.62
CA ARG A 157 -10.86 21.40 7.97
C ARG A 157 -9.56 22.20 8.12
N GLN A 158 -8.79 22.36 7.05
CA GLN A 158 -7.66 23.29 6.99
C GLN A 158 -7.94 24.41 5.99
N PRO A 159 -8.75 25.41 6.38
CA PRO A 159 -8.81 26.66 5.63
C PRO A 159 -7.52 27.44 5.90
N GLY A 160 -6.58 27.41 4.95
CA GLY A 160 -5.52 28.41 4.74
C GLY A 160 -4.64 28.79 5.93
#